data_AF-A0A7V6WGS9-F1
#
_entry.id   AF-A0A7V6WGS9-F1
#
_cell.length_a   1.000
_cell.length_b   1.000
_cell.length_c   1.000
_cell.angle_alpha   90.00
_cell.angle_beta   90.00
_cell.angle_gamma   90.00
#
_symmetry.space_group_name_H-M   'P 1'
#
loop_
_entity.id
_entity.type
_entity.pdbx_description
1 polymer ?
#
loop_
_entity_poly.entity_id
_entity_poly.type
_entity_poly.pdbx_seq_one_letter_code
_entity_poly.pdbx_strand_id
1 'polypeptide(L)'
;AAFAQFGSDLDKATQATLARGERMVEVLKQEQYAPMPVEEQVVILFTAVNGFLDDLPVDRVLPFEKEFLVYLRKGKMDLLDEIKTRRELSETTIAGLKEAIEDFKKSFTASS
;
A
#
# COMPACT_ATOMS: atom_id res chain seq x y z
N ALA A 1 1.16 -35.22 18.18
CA ALA A 1 0.75 -34.12 17.28
C ALA A 1 0.08 -33.04 18.12
N ALA A 2 0.73 -31.89 18.31
CA ALA A 2 0.21 -30.74 19.08
C ALA A 2 0.26 -29.41 18.27
N PHE A 3 0.93 -29.41 17.11
CA PHE A 3 1.04 -28.23 16.23
C PHE A 3 -0.14 -28.06 15.27
N ALA A 4 -0.85 -29.13 14.92
CA ALA A 4 -2.03 -29.06 14.05
C ALA A 4 -3.28 -28.50 14.75
N GLN A 5 -3.28 -28.45 16.09
CA GLN A 5 -4.42 -28.01 16.91
C GLN A 5 -4.37 -26.52 17.26
N PHE A 6 -3.26 -25.82 16.97
CA PHE A 6 -3.20 -24.35 16.94
C PHE A 6 -3.79 -23.74 15.66
N GLY A 7 -4.12 -24.58 14.67
CA GLY A 7 -4.61 -24.12 13.36
C GLY A 7 -6.11 -23.85 13.31
N SER A 8 -6.92 -24.41 14.22
CA SER A 8 -8.38 -24.29 14.13
C SER A 8 -8.93 -22.94 14.59
N ASP A 9 -8.18 -22.23 15.44
CA ASP A 9 -8.52 -20.90 15.94
C ASP A 9 -7.33 -19.95 15.78
N LEU A 10 -6.75 -19.89 14.57
CA LEU A 10 -6.03 -18.67 14.22
C LEU A 10 -7.08 -17.55 14.27
N ASP A 11 -7.11 -16.79 15.37
CA ASP A 11 -8.12 -15.76 15.56
C ASP A 11 -8.10 -14.80 14.36
N LYS A 12 -9.25 -14.17 14.07
CA LYS A 12 -9.39 -13.30 12.89
C LYS A 12 -8.31 -12.21 12.84
N ALA A 13 -7.82 -11.77 14.00
CA ALA A 13 -6.75 -10.78 14.10
C ALA A 13 -5.40 -11.34 13.62
N THR A 14 -5.07 -12.58 13.96
CA THR A 14 -3.86 -13.27 13.50
C THR A 14 -3.93 -13.56 12.01
N GLN A 15 -5.09 -14.00 11.50
CA GLN A 15 -5.30 -14.17 10.05
C GLN A 15 -5.11 -12.86 9.28
N ALA A 16 -5.69 -11.76 9.78
CA ALA A 16 -5.52 -10.44 9.17
C ALA A 16 -4.06 -9.96 9.21
N THR A 17 -3.34 -10.23 10.31
CA THR A 17 -1.92 -9.88 10.43
C THR A 17 -1.06 -10.63 9.42
N LEU A 18 -1.28 -11.94 9.25
CA LEU A 18 -0.57 -12.74 8.25
C LEU A 18 -0.89 -12.27 6.82
N ALA A 19 -2.17 -12.04 6.51
CA ALA A 19 -2.60 -11.57 5.19
C ALA A 19 -1.99 -10.21 4.85
N ARG A 20 -1.90 -9.29 5.83
CA ARG A 20 -1.19 -8.01 5.65
C ARG A 20 0.32 -8.23 5.46
N GLY A 21 0.92 -9.13 6.23
CA GLY A 21 2.33 -9.51 6.10
C GLY A 21 2.67 -9.96 4.68
N GLU A 22 1.83 -10.78 4.05
CA GLU A 22 1.99 -11.20 2.65
C GLU A 22 2.02 -10.00 1.69
N ARG A 23 1.10 -9.04 1.84
CA ARG A 23 1.06 -7.84 1.00
C ARG A 23 2.23 -6.89 1.24
N MET A 24 2.70 -6.79 2.49
CA MET A 24 3.91 -6.03 2.80
C MET A 24 5.14 -6.64 2.10
N VAL A 25 5.25 -7.97 2.07
CA VAL A 25 6.36 -8.63 1.35
C VAL A 25 6.29 -8.33 -0.15
N GLU A 26 5.10 -8.33 -0.76
CA GLU A 26 4.95 -7.95 -2.17
C GLU A 26 5.36 -6.51 -2.45
N VAL A 27 4.91 -5.55 -1.63
CA VAL A 27 5.26 -4.12 -1.74
C VAL A 27 6.78 -3.88 -1.66
N LEU A 28 7.50 -4.71 -0.91
CA LEU A 28 8.95 -4.59 -0.77
C LEU A 28 9.72 -5.17 -1.98
N LYS A 29 9.05 -5.82 -2.93
CA LYS A 29 9.69 -6.33 -4.14
C LYS A 29 9.92 -5.21 -5.14
N GLN A 30 11.17 -4.76 -5.25
CA GLN A 30 11.59 -3.81 -6.27
C GLN A 30 12.26 -4.52 -7.45
N GLU A 31 11.90 -4.14 -8.66
CA GLU A 31 12.59 -4.59 -9.86
C GLU A 31 14.03 -4.06 -9.89
N GLN A 32 14.94 -4.86 -10.45
CA GLN A 32 16.32 -4.44 -10.60
C GLN A 32 16.40 -3.20 -11.49
N TYR A 33 17.21 -2.20 -11.09
CA TYR A 33 17.37 -0.92 -11.79
C TYR A 33 16.14 -0.01 -11.83
N ALA A 34 15.16 -0.22 -10.95
CA ALA A 34 14.01 0.66 -10.77
C ALA A 34 14.10 1.44 -9.44
N PRO A 35 15.00 2.44 -9.31
CA PRO A 35 15.07 3.25 -8.10
C PRO A 35 13.78 4.06 -7.93
N MET A 36 13.22 4.03 -6.71
CA MET A 36 12.03 4.78 -6.34
C MET A 36 12.40 6.04 -5.54
N PRO A 37 11.89 7.23 -5.87
CA PRO A 37 12.02 8.43 -5.04
C PRO A 37 11.49 8.20 -3.61
N VAL A 38 12.06 8.90 -2.63
CA VAL A 38 11.71 8.71 -1.20
C VAL A 38 10.24 9.03 -0.94
N GLU A 39 9.72 10.10 -1.55
CA GLU A 39 8.32 10.49 -1.47
C GLU A 39 7.38 9.37 -1.92
N GLU A 40 7.71 8.66 -3.00
CA GLU A 40 6.93 7.54 -3.50
C GLU A 40 7.03 6.31 -2.59
N GLN A 41 8.23 6.00 -2.07
CA GLN A 41 8.41 4.93 -1.09
C GLN A 41 7.57 5.18 0.16
N VAL A 42 7.53 6.42 0.66
CA VAL A 42 6.73 6.81 1.81
C VAL A 42 5.24 6.57 1.54
N VAL A 43 4.74 6.95 0.37
CA VAL A 43 3.33 6.75 0.01
C VAL A 43 2.97 5.27 -0.06
N ILE A 44 3.80 4.45 -0.71
CA ILE A 44 3.54 3.02 -0.85
C ILE A 44 3.59 2.31 0.52
N LEU A 45 4.58 2.61 1.35
CA LEU A 45 4.66 2.08 2.70
C LEU A 45 3.49 2.52 3.57
N PHE A 46 3.09 3.80 3.49
CA PHE A 46 1.90 4.31 4.17
C PHE A 46 0.66 3.52 3.77
N THR A 47 0.50 3.25 2.48
CA THR A 47 -0.64 2.50 1.93
C THR A 47 -0.69 1.08 2.49
N ALA A 48 0.44 0.37 2.52
CA ALA A 48 0.53 -0.98 3.03
C ALA A 48 0.33 -1.07 4.55
N VAL A 49 1.02 -0.22 5.32
CA VAL A 49 1.00 -0.24 6.80
C VAL A 49 -0.39 0.05 7.36
N ASN A 50 -1.13 0.96 6.71
CA ASN A 50 -2.47 1.35 7.14
C ASN A 50 -3.58 0.42 6.60
N GLY A 51 -3.22 -0.71 5.98
CA GLY A 51 -4.17 -1.73 5.56
C GLY A 51 -5.00 -1.37 4.32
N PHE A 52 -4.60 -0.35 3.54
CA PHE A 52 -5.33 0.01 2.32
C PHE A 52 -5.22 -1.04 1.21
N LEU A 53 -4.32 -2.02 1.37
CA LEU A 53 -4.17 -3.15 0.47
C LEU A 53 -4.88 -4.40 0.99
N ASP A 54 -5.52 -4.38 2.17
CA ASP A 54 -6.07 -5.56 2.88
C ASP A 54 -7.29 -6.20 2.17
N ASP A 55 -7.87 -5.54 1.18
CA ASP A 55 -8.94 -6.04 0.31
C ASP A 55 -8.44 -6.53 -1.07
N LEU A 56 -7.17 -6.33 -1.41
CA LEU A 56 -6.61 -6.76 -2.69
C LEU A 56 -6.07 -8.19 -2.65
N PRO A 57 -6.30 -9.02 -3.68
CA PRO A 57 -5.54 -10.24 -3.88
C PRO A 57 -4.03 -9.94 -3.92
N VAL A 58 -3.20 -10.85 -3.39
CA VAL A 58 -1.73 -10.65 -3.27
C VAL A 58 -1.08 -10.39 -4.62
N ASP A 59 -1.53 -11.05 -5.69
CA ASP A 59 -1.06 -10.88 -7.07
C ASP A 59 -1.48 -9.53 -7.71
N ARG A 60 -2.44 -8.81 -7.11
CA ARG A 60 -2.86 -7.47 -7.52
C ARG A 60 -2.09 -6.35 -6.82
N VAL A 61 -1.26 -6.66 -5.82
CA VAL A 61 -0.49 -5.66 -5.06
C VAL A 61 0.54 -4.93 -5.94
N LEU A 62 1.35 -5.66 -6.71
CA LEU A 62 2.35 -5.06 -7.59
C LEU A 62 1.74 -4.24 -8.75
N PRO A 63 0.69 -4.72 -9.45
CA PRO A 63 -0.05 -3.89 -10.40
C PRO A 63 -0.62 -2.61 -9.76
N PHE A 64 -1.22 -2.74 -8.57
CA PHE A 64 -1.75 -1.59 -7.83
C PHE A 64 -0.65 -0.56 -7.55
N GLU A 65 0.49 -0.97 -7.02
CA GLU A 65 1.61 -0.09 -6.72
C GLU A 65 2.07 0.68 -7.98
N LYS A 66 2.32 -0.03 -9.08
CA LYS A 66 2.80 0.57 -10.33
C LYS A 66 1.81 1.59 -10.88
N GLU A 67 0.53 1.23 -10.95
CA GLU A 67 -0.51 2.10 -11.50
C GLU A 67 -0.81 3.28 -10.55
N PHE A 68 -0.77 3.05 -9.23
CA PHE A 68 -0.98 4.10 -8.24
C PHE A 68 0.13 5.15 -8.30
N LEU A 69 1.40 4.74 -8.42
CA LEU A 69 2.51 5.67 -8.62
C LEU A 69 2.36 6.48 -9.91
N VAL A 70 1.89 5.86 -11.00
CA VAL A 70 1.60 6.58 -12.25
C VAL A 70 0.47 7.59 -12.05
N TYR A 71 -0.59 7.23 -11.32
CA TYR A 71 -1.68 8.14 -10.98
C TYR A 71 -1.18 9.35 -10.17
N LEU A 72 -0.37 9.11 -9.13
CA LEU A 72 0.20 10.18 -8.29
C LEU A 72 1.08 11.13 -9.11
N ARG A 73 1.99 10.60 -9.94
CA ARG A 73 2.86 11.40 -10.81
C ARG A 73 2.08 12.24 -11.83
N LYS A 74 0.89 11.80 -12.24
CA LYS A 74 0.08 12.51 -13.24
C LYS A 74 -0.84 13.58 -12.64
N GLY A 75 -1.37 13.33 -11.44
CA GLY A 75 -2.47 14.15 -10.90
C GLY A 75 -2.29 14.64 -9.47
N LYS A 76 -1.27 14.18 -8.74
CA LYS A 76 -1.05 14.48 -7.32
C LYS A 76 0.42 14.81 -7.04
N MET A 77 1.12 15.44 -7.99
CA MET A 77 2.54 15.82 -7.80
C MET A 77 2.75 16.74 -6.60
N ASP A 78 1.84 17.69 -6.35
CA ASP A 78 1.92 18.59 -5.20
C ASP A 78 2.00 17.83 -3.87
N LEU A 79 1.28 16.69 -3.78
CA LEU A 79 1.30 15.83 -2.59
C LEU A 79 2.65 15.13 -2.42
N LEU A 80 3.26 14.67 -3.53
CA LEU A 80 4.60 14.08 -3.52
C LEU A 80 5.66 15.12 -3.14
N ASP A 81 5.55 16.34 -3.66
CA ASP A 81 6.46 17.44 -3.36
C ASP A 81 6.33 17.92 -1.91
N GLU A 82 5.11 17.92 -1.35
CA GLU A 82 4.87 18.22 0.06
C GLU A 82 5.59 17.21 0.98
N ILE A 83 5.45 15.91 0.69
CA ILE A 83 6.13 14.83 1.42
C ILE A 83 7.65 15.00 1.33
N LYS A 84 8.17 15.22 0.11
CA LYS A 84 9.59 15.38 -0.16
C LYS A 84 10.20 16.57 0.57
N THR A 85 9.48 17.69 0.58
CA THR A 85 9.99 18.98 1.08
C THR A 85 9.84 19.09 2.59
N ARG A 86 8.67 18.73 3.13
CA ARG A 86 8.42 18.83 4.58
C ARG A 86 9.04 17.69 5.37
N ARG A 87 9.26 16.53 4.73
CA ARG A 87 9.77 15.31 5.37
C ARG A 87 8.92 14.85 6.56
N GLU A 88 7.64 15.18 6.53
CA GLU A 88 6.64 14.86 7.54
C GLU A 88 5.30 14.58 6.84
N LEU A 89 4.54 13.64 7.39
CA LEU A 89 3.15 13.42 7.01
C LEU A 89 2.23 14.21 7.96
N SER A 90 2.02 15.49 7.65
CA SER A 90 1.06 16.32 8.38
C SER A 90 -0.37 15.77 8.26
N GLU A 91 -1.28 16.17 9.14
CA GLU A 91 -2.69 15.77 9.05
C GLU A 91 -3.31 16.08 7.68
N THR A 92 -2.94 17.22 7.08
CA THR A 92 -3.35 17.62 5.73
C THR A 92 -2.83 16.67 4.66
N THR A 93 -1.54 16.29 4.74
CA THR A 93 -0.89 15.36 3.81
C THR A 93 -1.53 13.97 3.93
N ILE A 94 -1.78 13.53 5.15
CA ILE A 94 -2.44 12.24 5.44
C ILE A 94 -3.85 12.22 4.85
N ALA A 95 -4.63 13.29 5.04
CA ALA A 95 -5.97 13.38 4.47
C ALA A 95 -5.93 13.29 2.94
N GLY A 96 -5.03 14.05 2.29
CA GLY A 96 -4.84 14.01 0.84
C GLY A 96 -4.37 12.64 0.33
N LEU A 97 -3.52 11.94 1.08
CA LEU A 97 -3.11 10.57 0.74
C LEU A 97 -4.27 9.60 0.83
N LYS A 98 -5.06 9.65 1.89
CA LYS A 98 -6.23 8.78 2.04
C LYS A 98 -7.22 8.97 0.89
N GLU A 99 -7.53 10.21 0.56
CA GLU A 99 -8.40 10.55 -0.58
C GLU A 99 -7.82 10.01 -1.89
N ALA A 100 -6.54 10.25 -2.15
CA ALA A 100 -5.87 9.77 -3.36
C ALA A 100 -5.87 8.24 -3.48
N ILE A 101 -5.65 7.53 -2.38
CA ILE A 101 -5.69 6.06 -2.31
C ILE A 101 -7.10 5.56 -2.59
N GLU A 102 -8.10 6.10 -1.90
CA GLU A 102 -9.50 5.67 -2.03
C GLU A 102 -10.04 5.92 -3.44
N ASP A 103 -9.76 7.07 -4.03
CA ASP A 103 -10.18 7.40 -5.39
C ASP A 103 -9.49 6.52 -6.42
N PHE A 104 -8.18 6.28 -6.28
CA PHE A 104 -7.48 5.38 -7.17
C PHE A 104 -8.01 3.95 -7.04
N LYS A 105 -8.22 3.46 -5.81
CA LYS A 105 -8.77 2.12 -5.56
C LYS A 105 -10.12 1.89 -6.24
N LYS A 106 -11.04 2.87 -6.20
CA LYS A 106 -12.33 2.79 -6.91
C LYS A 106 -12.14 2.54 -8.41
N SER A 107 -11.17 3.23 -9.03
CA SER A 107 -10.88 3.08 -10.46
C SER A 107 -10.17 1.75 -10.79
N PHE A 108 -9.30 1.29 -9.90
CA PHE A 108 -8.52 0.07 -10.05
C PHE A 108 -9.39 -1.19 -9.93
N THR A 109 -10.29 -1.23 -8.94
CA THR A 109 -11.20 -2.37 -8.73
C THR A 109 -12.34 -2.41 -9.75
N ALA A 110 -12.78 -1.27 -10.29
CA ALA A 110 -13.76 -1.22 -11.38
C ALA A 110 -13.21 -1.76 -12.72
N SER A 111 -11.89 -1.79 -12.88
CA SER A 111 -11.21 -2.26 -14.10
C SER A 111 -10.76 -3.72 -14.01
N SER A 112 -11.15 -4.45 -12.96
CA SER A 112 -10.76 -5.84 -12.65
C SER A 112 -11.94 -6.80 -12.67
#